data_AF-A0A263NTM7-F1
#
_entry.id   AF-A0A263NTM7-F1
#
_cell.length_a   1.000
_cell.length_b   1.000
_cell.length_c   1.000
_cell.angle_alpha   90.00
_cell.angle_beta   90.00
_cell.angle_gamma   90.00
#
_symmetry.space_group_name_H-M   'P 1'
#
loop_
_entity.id
_entity.type
_entity.pdbx_description
1 polymer ?
#
loop_
_entity_poly.entity_id
_entity_poly.type
_entity_poly.pdbx_seq_one_letter_code
_entity_poly.pdbx_strand_id
1 'polypeptide(L)'
;MVSTKNYYDRWYFRKKDRVIRARTKAQRNLLIWCAPELHEEQEDEIDYLYVASGSVVRRRLELAGYNRETLEGEFKEHITHWIADLEDISLYDEEWAKEQAKLIPILKASSLDDWLKSLKIVVDEGITNWNWDQRKNSHSDPLLRLLFASKEHGIHDTGFPCTTLEGIAVAMLEIMPVEVECLLDITALVDGGWANSFEDLIEYHSDFTTFYEVFSTAIEDTQSLIVLAPDNNTLARLLYANVITAMETYLSDTFKKQVLTRESIRRRFVETNEVFKEKITVQDIFRKLAGLSEELVRTIDMMSFHNLDKITGLYKAVLDTQFPSPNISDLKAAVENRHNIVHRNGKTPQGKSIDVSMEDVGTLIELVRSTVQHIDKQIKDGLLDEDNDDEC
;
A
#
# COMPACT_ATOMS: atom_id res chain seq x y z
N MET A 1 23.01 8.52 -8.22
CA MET A 1 22.24 7.52 -8.98
C MET A 1 20.86 7.50 -8.31
N VAL A 2 19.93 8.29 -8.83
CA VAL A 2 18.57 8.42 -8.25
C VAL A 2 17.86 7.11 -8.52
N SER A 3 17.44 6.42 -7.47
CA SER A 3 16.72 5.15 -7.55
C SER A 3 15.32 5.37 -8.11
N THR A 4 15.18 5.42 -9.44
CA THR A 4 13.89 5.59 -10.12
C THR A 4 13.11 4.29 -10.33
N LYS A 5 13.57 3.15 -9.79
CA LYS A 5 13.01 1.83 -10.13
C LYS A 5 12.01 1.23 -9.13
N ASN A 6 11.78 1.85 -7.97
CA ASN A 6 11.15 1.15 -6.84
C ASN A 6 10.03 1.97 -6.15
N TYR A 7 9.38 2.88 -6.86
CA TYR A 7 8.30 3.70 -6.32
C TYR A 7 7.20 3.87 -7.38
N TYR A 8 5.94 3.85 -6.95
CA TYR A 8 4.80 4.23 -7.77
C TYR A 8 4.16 5.48 -7.20
N ASP A 9 3.78 6.41 -8.07
CA ASP A 9 2.94 7.53 -7.68
C ASP A 9 1.48 7.04 -7.57
N ARG A 10 0.86 7.22 -6.41
CA ARG A 10 -0.58 6.95 -6.23
C ARG A 10 -1.42 7.89 -7.10
N TRP A 11 -0.85 9.01 -7.55
CA TRP A 11 -1.49 10.02 -8.37
C TRP A 11 -2.80 10.47 -7.71
N TYR A 12 -3.94 10.47 -8.42
CA TYR A 12 -5.23 10.80 -7.82
C TYR A 12 -5.91 9.64 -7.07
N PHE A 13 -5.26 8.48 -6.89
CA PHE A 13 -5.79 7.38 -6.06
C PHE A 13 -5.42 7.55 -4.59
N ARG A 14 -6.22 6.96 -3.71
CA ARG A 14 -6.08 7.01 -2.24
C ARG A 14 -6.00 5.62 -1.65
N LYS A 15 -5.49 5.50 -0.42
CA LYS A 15 -5.38 4.23 0.33
C LYS A 15 -6.71 3.43 0.39
N LYS A 16 -7.85 4.12 0.46
CA LYS A 16 -9.18 3.50 0.45
C LYS A 16 -9.63 2.92 -0.90
N ASP A 17 -8.95 3.28 -1.99
CA ASP A 17 -9.25 2.78 -3.33
C ASP A 17 -8.56 1.43 -3.59
N ARG A 18 -7.77 0.91 -2.63
CA ARG A 18 -7.08 -0.38 -2.75
C ARG A 18 -8.08 -1.52 -2.86
N VAL A 19 -7.85 -2.43 -3.82
CA VAL A 19 -8.65 -3.62 -4.06
C VAL A 19 -7.71 -4.77 -4.41
N ILE A 20 -7.95 -5.93 -3.80
CA ILE A 20 -7.33 -7.21 -4.19
C ILE A 20 -8.36 -7.97 -5.02
N ARG A 21 -8.00 -8.39 -6.24
CA ARG A 21 -8.88 -9.16 -7.12
C ARG A 21 -8.21 -10.45 -7.54
N ALA A 22 -8.92 -11.57 -7.43
CA ALA A 22 -8.52 -12.81 -8.07
C ALA A 22 -9.11 -12.86 -9.47
N ARG A 23 -8.29 -13.20 -10.47
CA ARG A 23 -8.73 -13.42 -11.85
C ARG A 23 -7.87 -14.48 -12.51
N THR A 24 -8.33 -15.04 -13.63
CA THR A 24 -7.46 -15.92 -14.43
C THR A 24 -6.55 -15.08 -15.33
N LYS A 25 -5.41 -15.66 -15.75
CA LYS A 25 -4.52 -14.98 -16.70
C LYS A 25 -5.18 -14.64 -18.04
N ALA A 26 -6.21 -15.39 -18.46
CA ALA A 26 -7.01 -15.07 -19.65
C ALA A 26 -7.75 -13.72 -19.54
N GLN A 27 -7.95 -13.20 -18.33
CA GLN A 27 -8.63 -11.93 -18.06
C GLN A 27 -7.65 -10.75 -17.93
N ARG A 28 -6.35 -10.94 -18.22
CA ARG A 28 -5.33 -9.88 -18.17
C ARG A 28 -5.69 -8.68 -19.05
N ASN A 29 -5.43 -7.49 -18.53
CA ASN A 29 -5.41 -6.29 -19.37
C ASN A 29 -4.18 -6.32 -20.27
N LEU A 30 -4.38 -6.57 -21.57
CA LEU A 30 -3.32 -6.73 -22.55
C LEU A 30 -2.56 -5.43 -22.89
N LEU A 31 -3.02 -4.28 -22.40
CA LEU A 31 -2.26 -3.02 -22.50
C LEU A 31 -1.12 -2.97 -21.48
N ILE A 32 -1.27 -3.67 -20.35
CA ILE A 32 -0.32 -3.68 -19.23
C ILE A 32 0.49 -4.97 -19.25
N TRP A 33 -0.17 -6.09 -19.56
CA TRP A 33 0.39 -7.43 -19.48
C TRP A 33 0.49 -8.11 -20.84
N CYS A 34 1.50 -8.96 -21.01
CA CYS A 34 1.56 -9.86 -22.17
C CYS A 34 0.39 -10.86 -22.14
N ALA A 35 -0.07 -11.25 -23.33
CA ALA A 35 -1.04 -12.32 -23.47
C ALA A 35 -0.49 -13.61 -22.85
N PRO A 36 -1.30 -14.36 -22.07
CA PRO A 36 -0.87 -15.63 -21.51
C PRO A 36 -0.65 -16.67 -22.61
N GLU A 37 0.19 -17.65 -22.32
CA GLU A 37 0.25 -18.85 -23.14
C GLU A 37 -1.03 -19.69 -22.94
N LEU A 38 -1.44 -20.43 -23.98
CA LEU A 38 -2.70 -21.22 -23.97
C LEU A 38 -2.83 -22.14 -22.75
N HIS A 39 -1.72 -22.67 -22.26
CA HIS A 39 -1.70 -23.59 -21.12
C HIS A 39 -1.80 -22.87 -19.77
N GLU A 40 -1.53 -21.57 -19.72
CA GLU A 40 -1.56 -20.73 -18.52
C GLU A 40 -2.88 -19.96 -18.37
N GLU A 41 -3.77 -19.98 -19.37
CA GLU A 41 -4.99 -19.16 -19.41
C GLU A 41 -5.91 -19.35 -18.19
N GLN A 42 -5.93 -20.56 -17.63
CA GLN A 42 -6.76 -20.94 -16.47
C GLN A 42 -6.02 -20.82 -15.14
N GLU A 43 -4.76 -20.37 -15.15
CA GLU A 43 -4.04 -20.12 -13.90
C GLU A 43 -4.60 -18.87 -13.23
N ASP A 44 -4.84 -18.99 -11.92
CA ASP A 44 -5.28 -17.89 -11.08
C ASP A 44 -4.11 -16.94 -10.81
N GLU A 45 -4.43 -15.65 -10.82
CA GLU A 45 -3.53 -14.53 -10.54
C GLU A 45 -4.24 -13.57 -9.57
N ILE A 46 -3.46 -12.99 -8.67
CA ILE A 46 -3.96 -11.99 -7.71
C ILE A 46 -3.46 -10.63 -8.17
N ASP A 47 -4.39 -9.73 -8.44
CA ASP A 47 -4.09 -8.34 -8.74
C ASP A 47 -4.12 -7.48 -7.47
N TYR A 48 -3.17 -6.56 -7.39
CA TYR A 48 -3.12 -5.49 -6.39
C TYR A 48 -3.37 -4.15 -7.07
N LEU A 49 -4.58 -3.62 -6.89
CA LEU A 49 -5.08 -2.49 -7.66
C LEU A 49 -5.46 -1.31 -6.76
N TYR A 50 -5.38 -0.10 -7.30
CA TYR A 50 -6.23 1.00 -6.85
C TYR A 50 -7.35 1.21 -7.86
N VAL A 51 -8.59 1.29 -7.38
CA VAL A 51 -9.78 1.36 -8.23
C VAL A 51 -10.71 2.49 -7.78
N ALA A 52 -11.04 3.39 -8.71
CA ALA A 52 -12.01 4.45 -8.48
C ALA A 52 -12.90 4.64 -9.71
N SER A 53 -14.13 5.12 -9.53
CA SER A 53 -14.99 5.51 -10.65
C SER A 53 -14.46 6.77 -11.35
N GLY A 54 -14.76 6.91 -12.65
CA GLY A 54 -14.40 8.08 -13.44
C GLY A 54 -14.92 9.39 -12.81
N SER A 55 -16.11 9.37 -12.24
CA SER A 55 -16.68 10.49 -11.47
C SER A 55 -15.85 10.89 -10.24
N VAL A 56 -15.23 9.93 -9.57
CA VAL A 56 -14.38 10.18 -8.39
C VAL A 56 -13.03 10.75 -8.83
N VAL A 57 -12.40 10.17 -9.84
CA VAL A 57 -11.12 10.66 -10.38
C VAL A 57 -11.29 12.07 -10.97
N ARG A 58 -12.36 12.30 -11.74
CA ARG A 58 -12.73 13.62 -12.28
C ARG A 58 -12.84 14.68 -11.18
N ARG A 59 -13.56 14.37 -10.09
CA ARG A 59 -13.69 15.29 -8.95
C ARG A 59 -12.34 15.61 -8.30
N ARG A 60 -11.45 14.63 -8.19
CA ARG A 60 -10.12 14.82 -7.58
C ARG A 60 -9.20 15.67 -8.47
N LEU A 61 -9.23 15.44 -9.79
CA LEU A 61 -8.58 16.30 -10.78
C LEU A 61 -9.10 17.75 -10.69
N GLU A 62 -10.42 17.93 -10.62
CA GLU A 62 -11.04 19.24 -10.56
C GLU A 62 -10.64 20.02 -9.29
N LEU A 63 -10.56 19.35 -8.13
CA LEU A 63 -10.07 19.94 -6.90
C LEU A 63 -8.57 20.34 -6.96
N ALA A 64 -7.78 19.66 -7.79
CA ALA A 64 -6.39 20.01 -8.06
C ALA A 64 -6.22 21.06 -9.17
N GLY A 65 -7.33 21.57 -9.72
CA GLY A 65 -7.32 22.59 -10.76
C GLY A 65 -7.30 22.06 -12.18
N TYR A 66 -7.50 20.75 -12.39
CA TYR A 66 -7.54 20.14 -13.72
C TYR A 66 -8.97 19.79 -14.11
N ASN A 67 -9.49 20.46 -15.12
CA ASN A 67 -10.84 20.28 -15.61
C ASN A 67 -10.90 20.57 -17.13
N ARG A 68 -12.10 20.55 -17.70
CA ARG A 68 -12.30 20.79 -19.12
C ARG A 68 -11.82 22.17 -19.59
N GLU A 69 -11.97 23.20 -18.75
CA GLU A 69 -11.53 24.57 -19.08
C GLU A 69 -10.01 24.66 -19.11
N THR A 70 -9.32 24.05 -18.14
CA THR A 70 -7.85 24.03 -18.14
C THR A 70 -7.29 23.19 -19.28
N LEU A 71 -7.93 22.05 -19.61
CA LEU A 71 -7.61 21.26 -20.80
C LEU A 71 -7.76 22.08 -22.09
N GLU A 72 -8.84 22.84 -22.23
CA GLU A 72 -9.07 23.73 -23.37
C GLU A 72 -7.99 24.82 -23.48
N GLY A 73 -7.48 25.31 -22.33
CA GLY A 73 -6.34 26.21 -22.26
C GLY A 73 -5.05 25.56 -22.76
N GLU A 74 -4.69 24.40 -22.19
CA GLU A 74 -3.52 23.61 -22.60
C GLU A 74 -3.56 23.27 -24.10
N PHE A 75 -4.74 22.88 -24.59
CA PHE A 75 -4.98 22.57 -25.99
C PHE A 75 -4.65 23.75 -26.90
N LYS A 76 -5.19 24.93 -26.61
CA LYS A 76 -4.95 26.14 -27.41
C LYS A 76 -3.48 26.53 -27.42
N GLU A 77 -2.83 26.45 -26.27
CA GLU A 77 -1.41 26.74 -26.14
C GLU A 77 -0.57 25.74 -26.95
N HIS A 78 -0.84 24.44 -26.83
CA HIS A 78 -0.13 23.40 -27.56
C HIS A 78 -0.31 23.54 -29.08
N ILE A 79 -1.54 23.75 -29.56
CA ILE A 79 -1.82 23.95 -30.99
C ILE A 79 -1.13 25.22 -31.51
N THR A 80 -1.09 26.30 -30.71
CA THR A 80 -0.39 27.54 -31.10
C THR A 80 1.10 27.32 -31.27
N HIS A 81 1.75 26.65 -30.31
CA HIS A 81 3.17 26.30 -30.41
C HIS A 81 3.45 25.38 -31.59
N TRP A 82 2.62 24.34 -31.77
CA TRP A 82 2.79 23.41 -32.89
C TRP A 82 2.66 24.10 -34.25
N ILE A 83 1.73 25.04 -34.39
CA ILE A 83 1.61 25.86 -35.60
C ILE A 83 2.87 26.71 -35.80
N ALA A 84 3.40 27.35 -34.74
CA ALA A 84 4.60 28.17 -34.84
C ALA A 84 5.82 27.36 -35.28
N ASP A 85 6.02 26.17 -34.70
CA ASP A 85 7.10 25.26 -35.08
C ASP A 85 6.99 24.84 -36.56
N LEU A 86 5.77 24.53 -37.03
CA LEU A 86 5.52 24.21 -38.43
C LEU A 86 5.72 25.40 -39.37
N GLU A 87 5.39 26.62 -38.93
CA GLU A 87 5.61 27.85 -39.69
C GLU A 87 7.11 28.13 -39.83
N ASP A 88 7.91 27.92 -38.78
CA ASP A 88 9.37 28.03 -38.83
C ASP A 88 9.99 26.96 -39.77
N ILE A 89 9.51 25.71 -39.69
CA ILE A 89 9.91 24.64 -40.60
C ILE A 89 9.55 24.99 -42.05
N SER A 90 8.42 25.65 -42.30
CA SER A 90 7.99 26.00 -43.65
C SER A 90 8.91 26.99 -44.37
N LEU A 91 9.84 27.63 -43.66
CA LEU A 91 10.85 28.53 -44.22
C LEU A 91 11.94 27.80 -45.00
N TYR A 92 12.13 26.49 -44.76
CA TYR A 92 13.07 25.67 -45.51
C TYR A 92 12.49 25.35 -46.90
N ASP A 93 13.25 25.60 -47.97
CA ASP A 93 12.85 25.28 -49.35
C ASP A 93 13.12 23.80 -49.68
N GLU A 94 12.56 22.90 -48.89
CA GLU A 94 12.66 21.45 -49.06
C GLU A 94 11.27 20.82 -49.17
N GLU A 95 11.15 19.71 -49.91
CA GLU A 95 9.85 19.06 -50.15
C GLU A 95 9.20 18.57 -48.86
N TRP A 96 9.96 18.03 -47.92
CA TRP A 96 9.43 17.55 -46.64
C TRP A 96 8.86 18.71 -45.80
N ALA A 97 9.47 19.90 -45.83
CA ALA A 97 8.98 21.08 -45.14
C ALA A 97 7.66 21.59 -45.74
N LYS A 98 7.53 21.55 -47.07
CA LYS A 98 6.28 21.86 -47.78
C LYS A 98 5.15 20.88 -47.45
N GLU A 99 5.46 19.61 -47.22
CA GLU A 99 4.48 18.62 -46.75
C GLU A 99 4.03 18.89 -45.32
N GLN A 100 4.94 19.24 -44.40
CA GLN A 100 4.60 19.60 -43.02
C GLN A 100 3.72 20.86 -42.95
N ALA A 101 3.97 21.86 -43.81
CA ALA A 101 3.16 23.09 -43.86
C ALA A 101 1.68 22.83 -44.21
N LYS A 102 1.35 21.71 -44.86
CA LYS A 102 -0.05 21.33 -45.15
C LYS A 102 -0.87 21.01 -43.89
N LEU A 103 -0.21 20.77 -42.75
CA LEU A 103 -0.86 20.48 -41.46
C LEU A 103 -1.40 21.75 -40.79
N ILE A 104 -0.75 22.91 -41.02
CA ILE A 104 -1.13 24.21 -40.45
C ILE A 104 -2.63 24.55 -40.62
N PRO A 105 -3.24 24.48 -41.83
CA PRO A 105 -4.65 24.80 -41.99
C PRO A 105 -5.58 23.81 -41.26
N ILE A 106 -5.16 22.55 -41.10
CA ILE A 106 -5.93 21.54 -40.38
C ILE A 106 -5.92 21.86 -38.88
N LEU A 107 -4.75 22.16 -38.32
CA LEU A 107 -4.60 22.55 -36.92
C LEU A 107 -5.41 23.82 -36.60
N LYS A 108 -5.31 24.85 -37.45
CA LYS A 108 -6.06 26.12 -37.29
C LYS A 108 -7.57 25.94 -37.33
N ALA A 109 -8.07 24.93 -38.05
CA ALA A 109 -9.50 24.66 -38.19
C ALA A 109 -10.07 23.72 -37.11
N SER A 110 -9.21 23.02 -36.37
CA SER A 110 -9.61 22.01 -35.39
C SER A 110 -9.96 22.62 -34.03
N SER A 111 -10.94 22.01 -33.34
CA SER A 111 -11.31 22.35 -31.95
C SER A 111 -11.00 21.19 -31.00
N LEU A 112 -10.96 21.45 -29.68
CA LEU A 112 -10.80 20.38 -28.68
C LEU A 112 -11.84 19.28 -28.87
N ASP A 113 -13.11 19.64 -29.14
CA ASP A 113 -14.19 18.68 -29.39
C ASP A 113 -13.92 17.78 -30.60
N ASP A 114 -13.26 18.27 -31.64
CA ASP A 114 -12.91 17.45 -32.80
C ASP A 114 -11.81 16.45 -32.45
N TRP A 115 -10.80 16.87 -31.68
CA TRP A 115 -9.77 15.99 -31.17
C TRP A 115 -10.30 14.95 -30.18
N LEU A 116 -11.25 15.31 -29.31
CA LEU A 116 -11.92 14.36 -28.41
C LEU A 116 -12.71 13.32 -29.20
N LYS A 117 -13.38 13.68 -30.30
CA LYS A 117 -14.03 12.69 -31.19
C LYS A 117 -13.02 11.74 -31.80
N SER A 118 -11.89 12.24 -32.29
CA SER A 118 -10.83 11.39 -32.84
C SER A 118 -10.24 10.47 -31.77
N LEU A 119 -9.98 10.99 -30.56
CA LEU A 119 -9.53 10.17 -29.42
C LEU A 119 -10.55 9.08 -29.05
N LYS A 120 -11.85 9.41 -29.11
CA LYS A 120 -12.91 8.41 -28.91
C LYS A 120 -12.87 7.28 -29.93
N ILE A 121 -12.65 7.60 -31.21
CA ILE A 121 -12.49 6.59 -32.26
C ILE A 121 -11.30 5.68 -31.96
N VAL A 122 -10.17 6.25 -31.50
CA VAL A 122 -8.97 5.49 -31.12
C VAL A 122 -9.30 4.46 -30.05
N VAL A 123 -10.02 4.87 -29.00
CA VAL A 123 -10.41 3.99 -27.88
C VAL A 123 -11.42 2.93 -28.34
N ASP A 124 -12.51 3.35 -29.00
CA ASP A 124 -13.61 2.45 -29.40
C ASP A 124 -13.13 1.37 -30.38
N GLU A 125 -12.15 1.68 -31.24
CA GLU A 125 -11.60 0.74 -32.21
C GLU A 125 -10.34 -0.01 -31.75
N GLY A 126 -9.78 0.33 -30.58
CA GLY A 126 -8.55 -0.26 -30.06
C GLY A 126 -7.31 0.05 -30.92
N ILE A 127 -7.21 1.28 -31.43
CA ILE A 127 -6.08 1.74 -32.22
C ILE A 127 -4.91 2.06 -31.28
N THR A 128 -3.72 1.57 -31.61
CA THR A 128 -2.49 1.81 -30.84
C THR A 128 -1.35 2.19 -31.77
N ASN A 129 -0.28 2.76 -31.23
CA ASN A 129 0.95 3.03 -31.97
C ASN A 129 1.47 1.77 -32.73
N TRP A 130 1.28 0.59 -32.15
CA TRP A 130 1.75 -0.68 -32.70
C TRP A 130 0.95 -1.15 -33.93
N ASN A 131 -0.35 -0.83 -33.99
CA ASN A 131 -1.23 -1.29 -35.07
C ASN A 131 -1.63 -0.16 -36.04
N TRP A 132 -1.21 1.08 -35.77
CA TRP A 132 -1.59 2.26 -36.56
C TRP A 132 -1.23 2.12 -38.04
N ASP A 133 -0.04 1.62 -38.38
CA ASP A 133 0.39 1.47 -39.78
C ASP A 133 -0.52 0.54 -40.61
N GLN A 134 -1.13 -0.45 -39.96
CA GLN A 134 -2.06 -1.37 -40.61
C GLN A 134 -3.45 -0.74 -40.77
N ARG A 135 -3.81 0.22 -39.90
CA ARG A 135 -5.14 0.85 -39.84
C ARG A 135 -5.22 2.19 -40.55
N LYS A 136 -4.10 2.91 -40.73
CA LYS A 136 -4.07 4.30 -41.25
C LYS A 136 -4.74 4.51 -42.62
N ASN A 137 -4.79 3.47 -43.46
CA ASN A 137 -5.42 3.54 -44.78
C ASN A 137 -6.95 3.43 -44.71
N SER A 138 -7.49 2.88 -43.63
CA SER A 138 -8.92 2.77 -43.37
C SER A 138 -9.52 4.06 -42.79
N HIS A 139 -8.68 5.03 -42.41
CA HIS A 139 -9.10 6.30 -41.83
C HIS A 139 -8.67 7.49 -42.71
N SER A 140 -9.65 8.29 -43.12
CA SER A 140 -9.43 9.54 -43.86
C SER A 140 -9.37 10.78 -42.96
N ASP A 141 -9.69 10.65 -41.66
CA ASP A 141 -9.65 11.77 -40.72
C ASP A 141 -8.19 12.24 -40.53
N PRO A 142 -7.86 13.49 -40.90
CA PRO A 142 -6.53 14.02 -40.71
C PRO A 142 -6.12 14.14 -39.23
N LEU A 143 -7.05 14.33 -38.30
CA LEU A 143 -6.74 14.45 -36.87
C LEU A 143 -6.28 13.13 -36.27
N LEU A 144 -6.88 12.01 -36.68
CA LEU A 144 -6.39 10.67 -36.32
C LEU A 144 -4.95 10.46 -36.79
N ARG A 145 -4.61 10.93 -37.99
CA ARG A 145 -3.23 10.84 -38.49
C ARG A 145 -2.27 11.67 -37.67
N LEU A 146 -2.68 12.86 -37.26
CA LEU A 146 -1.88 13.76 -36.44
C LEU A 146 -1.61 13.19 -35.03
N LEU A 147 -2.62 12.55 -34.42
CA LEU A 147 -2.50 11.93 -33.10
C LEU A 147 -1.40 10.85 -33.05
N PHE A 148 -1.14 10.17 -34.17
CA PHE A 148 -0.08 9.16 -34.29
C PHE A 148 1.17 9.64 -35.03
N ALA A 149 1.19 10.89 -35.52
CA ALA A 149 2.32 11.45 -36.27
C ALA A 149 3.37 12.13 -35.37
N SER A 150 2.97 12.62 -34.19
CA SER A 150 3.83 13.40 -33.30
C SER A 150 4.66 12.50 -32.39
N LYS A 151 5.99 12.57 -32.50
CA LYS A 151 6.95 12.03 -31.52
C LYS A 151 7.88 13.09 -30.91
N GLU A 152 7.73 14.34 -31.30
CA GLU A 152 8.73 15.40 -31.02
C GLU A 152 8.18 16.61 -30.24
N HIS A 153 6.86 16.70 -30.02
CA HIS A 153 6.22 17.94 -29.52
C HIS A 153 5.39 17.77 -28.23
N GLY A 154 5.30 16.56 -27.65
CA GLY A 154 4.54 16.28 -26.42
C GLY A 154 5.43 15.90 -25.24
N ILE A 155 5.03 16.27 -24.02
CA ILE A 155 5.66 15.80 -22.77
C ILE A 155 5.33 14.30 -22.54
N HIS A 156 4.24 13.81 -23.15
CA HIS A 156 3.72 12.46 -23.03
C HIS A 156 3.47 11.82 -24.41
N ASP A 157 3.71 10.50 -24.52
CA ASP A 157 3.71 9.70 -25.76
C ASP A 157 2.32 9.46 -26.40
N THR A 158 1.30 10.24 -26.03
CA THR A 158 -0.09 10.01 -26.47
C THR A 158 -0.45 10.72 -27.77
N GLY A 159 0.33 11.74 -28.16
CA GLY A 159 0.08 12.56 -29.34
C GLY A 159 -1.18 13.43 -29.30
N PHE A 160 -1.93 13.39 -28.18
CA PHE A 160 -3.03 14.31 -27.94
C PHE A 160 -2.47 15.70 -27.56
N PRO A 161 -2.99 16.80 -28.14
CA PRO A 161 -2.46 18.14 -27.96
C PRO A 161 -2.85 18.73 -26.60
N CYS A 162 -2.20 18.25 -25.54
CA CYS A 162 -2.17 18.87 -24.22
C CYS A 162 -0.73 18.81 -23.69
N THR A 163 -0.46 19.36 -22.51
CA THR A 163 0.91 19.44 -21.96
C THR A 163 1.08 18.61 -20.70
N THR A 164 0.00 18.32 -19.98
CA THR A 164 0.06 17.57 -18.72
C THR A 164 -0.53 16.16 -18.84
N LEU A 165 -0.12 15.27 -17.93
CA LEU A 165 -0.73 13.94 -17.77
C LEU A 165 -2.18 14.07 -17.27
N GLU A 166 -2.44 15.09 -16.47
CA GLU A 166 -3.76 15.45 -16.00
C GLU A 166 -4.68 15.88 -17.15
N GLY A 167 -4.16 16.66 -18.10
CA GLY A 167 -4.89 17.08 -19.29
C GLY A 167 -5.36 15.88 -20.13
N ILE A 168 -4.47 14.91 -20.39
CA ILE A 168 -4.87 13.70 -21.13
C ILE A 168 -5.84 12.84 -20.33
N ALA A 169 -5.72 12.78 -19.00
CA ALA A 169 -6.69 12.07 -18.18
C ALA A 169 -8.07 12.71 -18.20
N VAL A 170 -8.15 14.05 -18.15
CA VAL A 170 -9.41 14.79 -18.34
C VAL A 170 -9.98 14.46 -19.72
N ALA A 171 -9.17 14.51 -20.78
CA ALA A 171 -9.61 14.18 -22.14
C ALA A 171 -10.18 12.75 -22.25
N MET A 172 -9.51 11.76 -21.64
CA MET A 172 -10.00 10.37 -21.57
C MET A 172 -11.33 10.29 -20.80
N LEU A 173 -11.45 10.98 -19.67
CA LEU A 173 -12.70 11.00 -18.89
C LEU A 173 -13.86 11.68 -19.63
N GLU A 174 -13.61 12.66 -20.52
CA GLU A 174 -14.64 13.30 -21.36
C GLU A 174 -15.25 12.33 -22.40
N ILE A 175 -14.48 11.35 -22.87
CA ILE A 175 -14.92 10.42 -23.92
C ILE A 175 -15.43 9.08 -23.40
N MET A 176 -15.11 8.75 -22.13
CA MET A 176 -15.50 7.51 -21.47
C MET A 176 -16.85 7.66 -20.73
N PRO A 177 -17.54 6.55 -20.42
CA PRO A 177 -18.71 6.58 -19.54
C PRO A 177 -18.39 7.22 -18.19
N VAL A 178 -19.36 7.93 -17.61
CA VAL A 178 -19.19 8.69 -16.34
C VAL A 178 -18.66 7.80 -15.20
N GLU A 179 -19.16 6.57 -15.12
CA GLU A 179 -18.78 5.60 -14.09
C GLU A 179 -17.80 4.55 -14.62
N VAL A 180 -16.97 4.90 -15.62
CA VAL A 180 -15.88 4.04 -16.08
C VAL A 180 -14.97 3.68 -14.90
N GLU A 181 -14.51 2.44 -14.85
CA GLU A 181 -13.52 2.03 -13.87
C GLU A 181 -12.13 2.58 -14.24
N CYS A 182 -11.58 3.44 -13.38
CA CYS A 182 -10.20 3.87 -13.47
C CYS A 182 -9.36 3.00 -12.53
N LEU A 183 -8.27 2.45 -13.05
CA LEU A 183 -7.40 1.55 -12.31
C LEU A 183 -5.94 1.99 -12.37
N LEU A 184 -5.24 1.79 -11.26
CA LEU A 184 -3.78 1.76 -11.18
C LEU A 184 -3.37 0.36 -10.72
N ASP A 185 -2.73 -0.38 -11.60
CA ASP A 185 -2.26 -1.74 -11.34
C ASP A 185 -0.82 -1.70 -10.82
N ILE A 186 -0.62 -2.15 -9.58
CA ILE A 186 0.71 -2.23 -8.95
C ILE A 186 1.19 -3.67 -8.77
N THR A 187 0.52 -4.64 -9.38
CA THR A 187 0.76 -6.08 -9.17
C THR A 187 2.21 -6.46 -9.47
N ALA A 188 2.78 -5.98 -10.58
CA ALA A 188 4.19 -6.21 -10.91
C ALA A 188 5.18 -5.68 -9.87
N LEU A 189 4.83 -4.60 -9.17
CA LEU A 189 5.66 -4.05 -8.09
C LEU A 189 5.54 -4.89 -6.81
N VAL A 190 4.35 -5.38 -6.50
CA VAL A 190 4.14 -6.29 -5.37
C VAL A 190 4.87 -7.62 -5.60
N ASP A 191 4.70 -8.24 -6.78
CA ASP A 191 5.40 -9.48 -7.14
C ASP A 191 6.92 -9.33 -7.15
N GLY A 192 7.40 -8.13 -7.54
CA GLY A 192 8.82 -7.78 -7.49
C GLY A 192 9.36 -7.49 -6.08
N GLY A 193 8.51 -7.48 -5.05
CA GLY A 193 8.88 -7.15 -3.66
C GLY A 193 9.13 -5.66 -3.42
N TRP A 194 8.67 -4.79 -4.33
CA TRP A 194 8.86 -3.34 -4.28
C TRP A 194 7.68 -2.58 -3.66
N ALA A 195 6.51 -3.20 -3.61
CA ALA A 195 5.33 -2.68 -2.92
C ALA A 195 4.76 -3.75 -1.99
N ASN A 196 4.02 -3.32 -0.97
CA ASN A 196 3.35 -4.23 -0.03
C ASN A 196 2.10 -4.83 -0.68
N SER A 197 1.74 -6.07 -0.30
CA SER A 197 0.61 -6.82 -0.88
C SER A 197 -0.73 -6.46 -0.23
N PHE A 198 -0.87 -5.20 0.23
CA PHE A 198 -2.01 -4.73 1.01
C PHE A 198 -2.34 -5.67 2.19
N GLU A 199 -1.31 -6.14 2.91
CA GLU A 199 -1.47 -7.10 4.01
C GLU A 199 -2.43 -6.57 5.08
N ASP A 200 -2.43 -5.25 5.29
CA ASP A 200 -3.37 -4.57 6.19
C ASP A 200 -4.84 -4.74 5.75
N LEU A 201 -5.12 -4.73 4.44
CA LEU A 201 -6.46 -4.99 3.91
C LEU A 201 -6.86 -6.46 4.08
N ILE A 202 -5.93 -7.38 3.84
CA ILE A 202 -6.15 -8.81 4.05
C ILE A 202 -6.48 -9.07 5.53
N GLU A 203 -5.66 -8.57 6.44
CA GLU A 203 -5.86 -8.71 7.88
C GLU A 203 -7.13 -8.03 8.40
N TYR A 204 -7.50 -6.89 7.82
CA TYR A 204 -8.75 -6.22 8.18
C TYR A 204 -9.98 -7.07 7.85
N HIS A 205 -9.94 -7.82 6.75
CA HIS A 205 -11.02 -8.71 6.33
C HIS A 205 -10.99 -10.10 6.96
N SER A 206 -9.82 -10.56 7.43
CA SER A 206 -9.71 -11.76 8.28
C SER A 206 -10.42 -11.57 9.62
N ASP A 207 -10.72 -12.64 10.37
CA ASP A 207 -11.35 -12.49 11.70
C ASP A 207 -10.40 -11.84 12.72
N PHE A 208 -9.11 -12.18 12.64
CA PHE A 208 -8.04 -11.72 13.52
C PHE A 208 -6.79 -11.30 12.73
N THR A 209 -5.86 -10.60 13.38
CA THR A 209 -4.59 -10.22 12.73
C THR A 209 -3.63 -11.41 12.59
N THR A 210 -2.63 -11.29 11.71
CA THR A 210 -1.67 -12.38 11.45
C THR A 210 -0.96 -12.88 12.71
N PHE A 211 -0.53 -11.98 13.60
CA PHE A 211 0.16 -12.40 14.82
C PHE A 211 -0.76 -13.02 15.85
N TYR A 212 -2.06 -12.69 15.81
CA TYR A 212 -3.04 -13.41 16.62
C TYR A 212 -3.16 -14.87 16.19
N GLU A 213 -3.13 -15.17 14.89
CA GLU A 213 -3.16 -16.55 14.38
C GLU A 213 -1.94 -17.36 14.83
N VAL A 214 -0.75 -16.74 14.79
CA VAL A 214 0.50 -17.34 15.33
C VAL A 214 0.35 -17.64 16.83
N PHE A 215 -0.19 -16.68 17.59
CA PHE A 215 -0.49 -16.87 19.01
C PHE A 215 -1.51 -17.99 19.24
N SER A 216 -2.62 -18.03 18.50
CA SER A 216 -3.68 -19.04 18.64
C SER A 216 -3.12 -20.44 18.41
N THR A 217 -2.31 -20.61 17.37
CA THR A 217 -1.64 -21.88 17.06
C THR A 217 -0.77 -22.35 18.23
N ALA A 218 0.05 -21.46 18.80
CA ALA A 218 0.90 -21.79 19.95
C ALA A 218 0.10 -22.17 21.21
N ILE A 219 -1.09 -21.57 21.39
CA ILE A 219 -2.00 -21.93 22.49
C ILE A 219 -2.68 -23.27 22.24
N GLU A 220 -3.13 -23.56 21.01
CA GLU A 220 -3.74 -24.84 20.62
C GLU A 220 -2.76 -26.01 20.76
N ASP A 221 -1.50 -25.81 20.37
CA ASP A 221 -0.41 -26.77 20.60
C ASP A 221 -0.23 -27.02 22.11
N THR A 222 -0.23 -25.96 22.92
CA THR A 222 -0.11 -26.06 24.38
C THR A 222 -1.28 -26.85 24.97
N GLN A 223 -2.52 -26.56 24.53
CA GLN A 223 -3.72 -27.29 24.98
C GLN A 223 -3.66 -28.77 24.62
N SER A 224 -3.17 -29.09 23.43
CA SER A 224 -2.99 -30.48 22.97
C SER A 224 -2.03 -31.25 23.87
N LEU A 225 -0.95 -30.60 24.35
CA LEU A 225 0.02 -31.21 25.26
C LEU A 225 -0.51 -31.41 26.68
N ILE A 226 -1.44 -30.58 27.16
CA ILE A 226 -2.08 -30.75 28.48
C ILE A 226 -2.75 -32.13 28.59
N VAL A 227 -3.42 -32.57 27.52
CA VAL A 227 -4.18 -33.83 27.49
C VAL A 227 -3.28 -35.07 27.54
N LEU A 228 -2.04 -34.96 27.04
CA LEU A 228 -1.12 -36.10 26.92
C LEU A 228 -0.50 -36.54 28.27
N ALA A 229 -0.39 -35.64 29.24
CA ALA A 229 0.24 -35.93 30.53
C ALA A 229 -0.38 -35.09 31.69
N PRO A 230 -1.63 -35.39 32.09
CA PRO A 230 -2.44 -34.54 32.97
C PRO A 230 -1.84 -34.32 34.37
N ASP A 231 -1.05 -35.27 34.88
CA ASP A 231 -0.49 -35.24 36.24
C ASP A 231 1.01 -34.85 36.28
N ASN A 232 1.54 -34.28 35.20
CA ASN A 232 2.97 -33.94 35.11
C ASN A 232 3.23 -32.45 35.45
N ASN A 233 3.50 -32.15 36.73
CA ASN A 233 3.76 -30.78 37.20
C ASN A 233 5.02 -30.15 36.59
N THR A 234 5.97 -30.95 36.08
CA THR A 234 7.13 -30.40 35.37
C THR A 234 6.74 -29.92 33.98
N LEU A 235 5.95 -30.72 33.25
CA LEU A 235 5.38 -30.29 31.99
C LEU A 235 4.45 -29.09 32.19
N ALA A 236 3.60 -29.10 33.22
CA ALA A 236 2.70 -27.99 33.53
C ALA A 236 3.46 -26.67 33.70
N ARG A 237 4.59 -26.66 34.43
CA ARG A 237 5.46 -25.47 34.55
C ARG A 237 6.03 -25.02 33.19
N LEU A 238 6.45 -25.95 32.34
CA LEU A 238 6.97 -25.62 31.00
C LEU A 238 5.87 -25.04 30.10
N LEU A 239 4.67 -25.65 30.09
CA LEU A 239 3.52 -25.16 29.35
C LEU A 239 3.07 -23.78 29.86
N TYR A 240 3.04 -23.57 31.18
CA TYR A 240 2.76 -22.27 31.78
C TYR A 240 3.71 -21.18 31.27
N ALA A 241 5.02 -21.47 31.24
CA ALA A 241 6.01 -20.55 30.69
C ALA A 241 5.81 -20.33 29.18
N ASN A 242 5.39 -21.35 28.43
CA ASN A 242 5.10 -21.25 27.00
C ASN A 242 3.91 -20.32 26.72
N VAL A 243 2.83 -20.39 27.51
CA VAL A 243 1.65 -19.51 27.35
C VAL A 243 2.02 -18.04 27.50
N ILE A 244 2.82 -17.71 28.53
CA ILE A 244 3.32 -16.34 28.72
C ILE A 244 4.27 -15.95 27.58
N THR A 245 5.12 -16.86 27.10
CA THR A 245 6.01 -16.60 25.96
C THR A 245 5.22 -16.30 24.69
N ALA A 246 4.16 -17.05 24.39
CA ALA A 246 3.29 -16.78 23.25
C ALA A 246 2.65 -15.38 23.33
N MET A 247 2.21 -14.96 24.53
CA MET A 247 1.71 -13.60 24.75
C MET A 247 2.79 -12.54 24.52
N GLU A 248 3.99 -12.72 25.09
CA GLU A 248 5.11 -11.79 24.91
C GLU A 248 5.48 -11.63 23.43
N THR A 249 5.53 -12.73 22.68
CA THR A 249 5.79 -12.73 21.23
C THR A 249 4.70 -11.97 20.48
N TYR A 250 3.42 -12.25 20.74
CA TYR A 250 2.31 -11.50 20.15
C TYR A 250 2.44 -10.00 20.39
N LEU A 251 2.71 -9.59 21.63
CA LEU A 251 2.83 -8.19 22.00
C LEU A 251 4.05 -7.52 21.34
N SER A 252 5.17 -8.24 21.22
CA SER A 252 6.39 -7.73 20.59
C SER A 252 6.19 -7.54 19.08
N ASP A 253 5.74 -8.59 18.40
CA ASP A 253 5.63 -8.61 16.94
C ASP A 253 4.55 -7.65 16.45
N THR A 254 3.41 -7.60 17.14
CA THR A 254 2.34 -6.64 16.85
C THR A 254 2.84 -5.21 16.99
N PHE A 255 3.49 -4.88 18.10
CA PHE A 255 4.02 -3.52 18.32
C PHE A 255 5.06 -3.15 17.25
N LYS A 256 5.99 -4.07 16.95
CA LYS A 256 7.03 -3.88 15.94
C LYS A 256 6.43 -3.62 14.56
N LYS A 257 5.49 -4.44 14.11
CA LYS A 257 4.82 -4.26 12.82
C LYS A 257 4.08 -2.93 12.75
N GLN A 258 3.29 -2.58 13.76
CA GLN A 258 2.55 -1.31 13.76
C GLN A 258 3.49 -0.11 13.66
N VAL A 259 4.61 -0.10 14.40
CA VAL A 259 5.61 0.98 14.33
C VAL A 259 6.32 1.03 12.97
N LEU A 260 6.64 -0.12 12.36
CA LEU A 260 7.41 -0.13 11.11
C LEU A 260 6.55 0.13 9.88
N THR A 261 5.27 -0.23 9.91
CA THR A 261 4.39 -0.15 8.73
C THR A 261 3.50 1.08 8.69
N ARG A 262 3.31 1.78 9.82
CA ARG A 262 2.43 2.96 9.90
C ARG A 262 3.19 4.19 10.36
N GLU A 263 3.30 5.17 9.48
CA GLU A 263 4.08 6.40 9.72
C GLU A 263 3.58 7.18 10.95
N SER A 264 2.26 7.30 11.10
CA SER A 264 1.63 7.96 12.24
C SER A 264 2.02 7.32 13.58
N ILE A 265 2.02 5.98 13.64
CA ILE A 265 2.43 5.20 14.81
C ILE A 265 3.93 5.30 15.04
N ARG A 266 4.73 5.21 13.97
CA ARG A 266 6.18 5.37 14.01
C ARG A 266 6.57 6.67 14.67
N ARG A 267 5.94 7.76 14.23
CA ARG A 267 6.13 9.10 14.79
C ARG A 267 5.77 9.14 16.27
N ARG A 268 4.60 8.63 16.66
CA ARG A 268 4.20 8.56 18.09
C ARG A 268 5.23 7.81 18.93
N PHE A 269 5.77 6.70 18.43
CA PHE A 269 6.80 5.94 19.15
C PHE A 269 8.10 6.73 19.33
N VAL A 270 8.59 7.38 18.27
CA VAL A 270 9.79 8.23 18.32
C VAL A 270 9.59 9.39 19.30
N GLU A 271 8.43 10.05 19.27
CA GLU A 271 8.13 11.19 20.15
C GLU A 271 7.91 10.79 21.62
N THR A 272 7.45 9.56 21.88
CA THR A 272 7.15 9.07 23.24
C THR A 272 8.34 8.41 23.93
N ASN A 273 9.25 7.80 23.18
CA ASN A 273 10.34 7.01 23.77
C ASN A 273 11.60 7.87 24.00
N GLU A 274 12.02 7.98 25.27
CA GLU A 274 13.16 8.79 25.71
C GLU A 274 14.50 8.40 25.02
N VAL A 275 14.62 7.18 24.47
CA VAL A 275 15.81 6.77 23.71
C VAL A 275 16.06 7.67 22.50
N PHE A 276 15.00 8.24 21.89
CA PHE A 276 15.11 9.10 20.71
C PHE A 276 15.20 10.59 21.04
N LYS A 277 15.27 10.96 22.33
CA LYS A 277 15.32 12.35 22.78
C LYS A 277 16.75 12.91 22.72
N GLU A 278 17.36 12.84 21.55
CA GLU A 278 18.69 13.38 21.28
C GLU A 278 18.63 14.72 20.53
N LYS A 279 19.70 15.51 20.64
CA LYS A 279 19.86 16.75 19.87
C LYS A 279 20.69 16.46 18.62
N ILE A 280 20.13 16.71 17.45
CA ILE A 280 20.83 16.58 16.16
C ILE A 280 20.99 17.95 15.49
N THR A 281 22.01 18.12 14.65
CA THR A 281 22.13 19.31 13.80
C THR A 281 21.38 19.11 12.49
N VAL A 282 21.07 20.20 11.78
CA VAL A 282 20.41 20.12 10.46
C VAL A 282 21.21 19.28 9.46
N GLN A 283 22.55 19.30 9.55
CA GLN A 283 23.43 18.51 8.68
C GLN A 283 23.29 17.00 8.92
N ASP A 284 22.81 16.58 10.09
CA ASP A 284 22.66 15.17 10.46
C ASP A 284 21.32 14.57 10.04
N ILE A 285 20.34 15.39 9.60
CA ILE A 285 18.95 14.96 9.35
C ILE A 285 18.89 13.77 8.40
N PHE A 286 19.51 13.87 7.21
CA PHE A 286 19.47 12.79 6.23
C PHE A 286 20.17 11.51 6.71
N ARG A 287 21.24 11.65 7.51
CA ARG A 287 21.93 10.50 8.11
C ARG A 287 21.04 9.82 9.14
N LYS A 288 20.34 10.59 9.98
CA LYS A 288 19.44 10.05 11.01
C LYS A 288 18.24 9.36 10.37
N LEU A 289 17.61 9.98 9.37
CA LEU A 289 16.48 9.39 8.64
C LEU A 289 16.85 8.07 7.98
N ALA A 290 18.03 7.99 7.34
CA ALA A 290 18.49 6.76 6.70
C ALA A 290 18.70 5.59 7.68
N GLY A 291 19.12 5.88 8.92
CA GLY A 291 19.36 4.85 9.95
C GLY A 291 18.19 4.59 10.91
N LEU A 292 17.13 5.42 10.86
CA LEU A 292 16.07 5.41 11.87
C LEU A 292 15.35 4.06 11.94
N SER A 293 15.01 3.45 10.81
CA SER A 293 14.30 2.16 10.78
C SER A 293 15.07 1.04 11.49
N GLU A 294 16.40 0.97 11.31
CA GLU A 294 17.22 -0.01 12.03
C GLU A 294 17.26 0.28 13.53
N GLU A 295 17.33 1.55 13.92
CA GLU A 295 17.37 1.96 15.32
C GLU A 295 16.04 1.66 16.02
N LEU A 296 14.91 1.87 15.33
CA LEU A 296 13.57 1.48 15.81
C LEU A 296 13.50 -0.02 16.07
N VAL A 297 13.92 -0.84 15.10
CA VAL A 297 13.97 -2.30 15.23
C VAL A 297 14.78 -2.71 16.45
N ARG A 298 16.03 -2.23 16.56
CA ARG A 298 16.93 -2.56 17.68
C ARG A 298 16.34 -2.13 19.02
N THR A 299 15.72 -0.95 19.07
CA THR A 299 15.10 -0.44 20.30
C THR A 299 13.98 -1.35 20.76
N ILE A 300 13.08 -1.74 19.86
CA ILE A 300 11.95 -2.62 20.16
C ILE A 300 12.43 -4.01 20.58
N ASP A 301 13.42 -4.59 19.89
CA ASP A 301 13.96 -5.92 20.19
C ASP A 301 14.63 -6.01 21.58
N MET A 302 15.11 -4.88 22.11
CA MET A 302 15.66 -4.81 23.47
C MET A 302 14.58 -4.59 24.56
N MET A 303 13.32 -4.37 24.18
CA MET A 303 12.25 -4.12 25.14
C MET A 303 11.80 -5.41 25.84
N SER A 304 11.54 -5.30 27.13
CA SER A 304 10.99 -6.40 27.92
C SER A 304 9.47 -6.41 27.85
N PHE A 305 8.89 -7.15 26.91
CA PHE A 305 7.44 -7.22 26.72
C PHE A 305 6.67 -7.91 27.86
N HIS A 306 7.39 -8.60 28.76
CA HIS A 306 6.82 -9.11 30.01
C HIS A 306 6.64 -8.03 31.09
N ASN A 307 7.25 -6.85 30.96
CA ASN A 307 7.04 -5.75 31.91
C ASN A 307 5.71 -5.04 31.64
N LEU A 308 4.61 -5.61 32.13
CA LEU A 308 3.26 -5.14 31.84
C LEU A 308 2.98 -3.71 32.31
N ASP A 309 3.66 -3.22 33.36
CA ASP A 309 3.55 -1.81 33.76
C ASP A 309 4.00 -0.86 32.67
N LYS A 310 5.12 -1.17 32.01
CA LYS A 310 5.63 -0.35 30.91
C LYS A 310 4.85 -0.58 29.63
N ILE A 311 4.55 -1.84 29.29
CA ILE A 311 3.93 -2.20 28.01
C ILE A 311 2.50 -1.68 27.91
N THR A 312 1.70 -1.74 28.99
CA THR A 312 0.33 -1.18 28.98
C THR A 312 0.33 0.32 28.73
N GLY A 313 1.24 1.06 29.37
CA GLY A 313 1.41 2.50 29.14
C GLY A 313 1.88 2.81 27.72
N LEU A 314 2.81 2.02 27.19
CA LEU A 314 3.34 2.19 25.84
C LEU A 314 2.28 1.90 24.76
N TYR A 315 1.55 0.79 24.87
CA TYR A 315 0.46 0.43 23.96
C TYR A 315 -0.60 1.52 23.92
N LYS A 316 -0.96 2.09 25.07
CA LYS A 316 -1.87 3.23 25.13
C LYS A 316 -1.27 4.48 24.47
N ALA A 317 -0.02 4.82 24.78
CA ALA A 317 0.61 6.05 24.29
C ALA A 317 0.91 6.04 22.78
N VAL A 318 1.20 4.87 22.21
CA VAL A 318 1.68 4.70 20.83
C VAL A 318 0.61 4.12 19.90
N LEU A 319 -0.13 3.11 20.36
CA LEU A 319 -1.14 2.38 19.56
C LEU A 319 -2.58 2.76 19.92
N ASP A 320 -2.78 3.67 20.88
CA ASP A 320 -4.10 3.98 21.47
C ASP A 320 -4.89 2.74 21.90
N THR A 321 -4.18 1.68 22.29
CA THR A 321 -4.76 0.38 22.63
C THR A 321 -4.71 0.16 24.14
N GLN A 322 -5.83 -0.26 24.72
CA GLN A 322 -5.96 -0.48 26.15
C GLN A 322 -6.03 -1.98 26.47
N PHE A 323 -5.32 -2.38 27.52
CA PHE A 323 -5.43 -3.73 28.05
C PHE A 323 -6.70 -3.85 28.92
N PRO A 324 -7.31 -5.04 29.01
CA PRO A 324 -8.48 -5.24 29.85
C PRO A 324 -8.11 -5.09 31.34
N SER A 325 -8.55 -3.99 31.94
CA SER A 325 -8.23 -3.64 33.33
C SER A 325 -8.47 -4.76 34.36
N PRO A 326 -9.55 -5.57 34.26
CA PRO A 326 -9.77 -6.68 35.19
C PRO A 326 -8.66 -7.74 35.18
N ASN A 327 -7.97 -7.93 34.05
CA ASN A 327 -7.01 -9.02 33.85
C ASN A 327 -5.57 -8.63 34.25
N ILE A 328 -5.27 -7.34 34.38
CA ILE A 328 -3.89 -6.85 34.56
C ILE A 328 -3.22 -7.40 35.82
N SER A 329 -3.95 -7.47 36.94
CA SER A 329 -3.39 -7.97 38.20
C SER A 329 -2.96 -9.43 38.07
N ASP A 330 -3.83 -10.26 37.49
CA ASP A 330 -3.60 -11.70 37.35
C ASP A 330 -2.51 -11.98 36.31
N LEU A 331 -2.46 -11.20 35.23
CA LEU A 331 -1.38 -11.30 34.25
C LEU A 331 -0.02 -10.94 34.85
N LYS A 332 0.07 -9.92 35.70
CA LYS A 332 1.32 -9.57 36.40
C LYS A 332 1.77 -10.69 37.32
N ALA A 333 0.84 -11.25 38.10
CA ALA A 333 1.14 -12.42 38.93
C ALA A 333 1.63 -13.61 38.08
N ALA A 334 1.01 -13.82 36.91
CA ALA A 334 1.40 -14.88 36.02
C ALA A 334 2.79 -14.69 35.39
N VAL A 335 3.14 -13.46 35.00
CA VAL A 335 4.49 -13.13 34.52
C VAL A 335 5.54 -13.38 35.61
N GLU A 336 5.27 -13.00 36.86
CA GLU A 336 6.19 -13.26 37.98
C GLU A 336 6.36 -14.78 38.22
N ASN A 337 5.29 -15.56 38.11
CA ASN A 337 5.37 -17.02 38.16
C ASN A 337 6.24 -17.57 37.02
N ARG A 338 6.06 -17.10 35.79
CA ARG A 338 6.93 -17.46 34.64
C ARG A 338 8.39 -17.09 34.90
N HIS A 339 8.68 -15.92 35.46
CA HIS A 339 10.05 -15.52 35.81
C HIS A 339 10.69 -16.51 36.79
N ASN A 340 9.96 -16.89 37.84
CA ASN A 340 10.41 -17.89 38.81
C ASN A 340 10.55 -19.29 38.20
N ILE A 341 9.65 -19.71 37.30
CA ILE A 341 9.74 -20.98 36.58
C ILE A 341 11.04 -21.05 35.76
N VAL A 342 11.29 -20.03 34.93
CA VAL A 342 12.42 -20.02 33.98
C VAL A 342 13.76 -19.76 34.66
N HIS A 343 13.86 -18.76 35.54
CA HIS A 343 15.14 -18.33 36.10
C HIS A 343 15.46 -18.96 37.46
N ARG A 344 14.47 -19.51 38.15
CA ARG A 344 14.63 -20.10 39.50
C ARG A 344 14.13 -21.54 39.59
N ASN A 345 13.93 -22.21 38.45
CA ASN A 345 13.45 -23.58 38.35
C ASN A 345 12.16 -23.83 39.14
N GLY A 346 11.24 -22.86 39.10
CA GLY A 346 9.96 -22.91 39.80
C GLY A 346 10.07 -22.66 41.29
N LYS A 347 11.09 -21.94 41.77
CA LYS A 347 11.20 -21.51 43.17
C LYS A 347 11.12 -19.99 43.28
N THR A 348 10.39 -19.53 44.29
CA THR A 348 10.39 -18.12 44.73
C THR A 348 11.78 -17.70 45.23
N PRO A 349 12.07 -16.40 45.39
CA PRO A 349 13.36 -15.96 45.94
C PRO A 349 13.58 -16.44 47.40
N GLN A 350 12.52 -16.79 48.11
CA GLN A 350 12.56 -17.40 49.45
C GLN A 350 12.76 -18.94 49.41
N GLY A 351 12.92 -19.54 48.22
CA GLY A 351 13.17 -20.97 48.04
C GLY A 351 11.92 -21.87 48.06
N LYS A 352 10.71 -21.30 48.26
CA LYS A 352 9.45 -22.04 48.19
C LYS A 352 9.15 -22.42 46.74
N SER A 353 8.86 -23.71 46.49
CA SER A 353 8.44 -24.20 45.17
C SER A 353 7.06 -23.64 44.80
N ILE A 354 6.92 -23.22 43.54
CA ILE A 354 5.66 -22.90 42.89
C ILE A 354 5.09 -24.22 42.40
N ASP A 355 3.91 -24.57 42.90
CA ASP A 355 3.16 -25.71 42.41
C ASP A 355 2.27 -25.23 41.28
N VAL A 356 2.38 -25.88 40.12
CA VAL A 356 1.61 -25.56 38.91
C VAL A 356 1.03 -26.87 38.40
N SER A 357 -0.30 -26.94 38.38
CA SER A 357 -1.07 -28.02 37.81
C SER A 357 -1.45 -27.73 36.35
N MET A 358 -1.95 -28.74 35.65
CA MET A 358 -2.51 -28.53 34.30
C MET A 358 -3.78 -27.65 34.30
N GLU A 359 -4.54 -27.64 35.39
CA GLU A 359 -5.70 -26.76 35.56
C GLU A 359 -5.27 -25.28 35.65
N ASP A 360 -4.15 -25.00 36.32
CA ASP A 360 -3.56 -23.66 36.37
C ASP A 360 -3.12 -23.19 34.98
N VAL A 361 -2.56 -24.09 34.16
CA VAL A 361 -2.22 -23.80 32.76
C VAL A 361 -3.48 -23.50 31.95
N GLY A 362 -4.54 -24.30 32.10
CA GLY A 362 -5.83 -24.05 31.44
C GLY A 362 -6.43 -22.70 31.80
N THR A 363 -6.40 -22.34 33.09
CA THR A 363 -6.87 -21.03 33.58
C THR A 363 -6.04 -19.88 33.00
N LEU A 364 -4.72 -20.05 32.94
CA LEU A 364 -3.83 -19.06 32.35
C LEU A 364 -4.11 -18.88 30.85
N ILE A 365 -4.38 -19.97 30.12
CA ILE A 365 -4.72 -19.93 28.69
C ILE A 365 -5.95 -19.05 28.47
N GLU A 366 -7.02 -19.21 29.24
CA GLU A 366 -8.23 -18.39 29.10
C GLU A 366 -7.96 -16.90 29.42
N LEU A 367 -7.19 -16.64 30.48
CA LEU A 367 -6.80 -15.28 30.85
C LEU A 367 -6.00 -14.59 29.74
N VAL A 368 -4.99 -15.28 29.20
CA VAL A 368 -4.12 -14.72 28.16
C VAL A 368 -4.87 -14.60 26.83
N ARG A 369 -5.64 -15.62 26.43
CA ARG A 369 -6.44 -15.59 25.19
C ARG A 369 -7.42 -14.42 25.20
N SER A 370 -8.22 -14.27 26.27
CA SER A 370 -9.18 -13.15 26.36
C SER A 370 -8.51 -11.78 26.32
N THR A 371 -7.31 -11.67 26.90
CA THR A 371 -6.52 -10.43 26.87
C THR A 371 -5.99 -10.13 25.47
N VAL A 372 -5.37 -11.11 24.82
CA VAL A 372 -4.82 -10.97 23.47
C VAL A 372 -5.93 -10.70 22.46
N GLN A 373 -7.08 -11.39 22.55
CA GLN A 373 -8.27 -11.10 21.72
C GLN A 373 -8.77 -9.66 21.89
N HIS A 374 -8.79 -9.14 23.12
CA HIS A 374 -9.22 -7.77 23.39
C HIS A 374 -8.28 -6.73 22.76
N ILE A 375 -6.98 -6.99 22.79
CA ILE A 375 -5.96 -6.15 22.18
C ILE A 375 -6.07 -6.24 20.65
N ASP A 376 -6.17 -7.46 20.11
CA ASP A 376 -6.20 -7.72 18.68
C ASP A 376 -7.34 -7.01 17.97
N LYS A 377 -8.52 -7.01 18.59
CA LYS A 377 -9.68 -6.29 18.07
C LYS A 377 -9.41 -4.79 17.90
N GLN A 378 -8.79 -4.15 18.89
CA GLN A 378 -8.44 -2.72 18.82
C GLN A 378 -7.38 -2.46 17.74
N ILE A 379 -6.38 -3.33 17.62
CA ILE A 379 -5.35 -3.22 16.58
C ILE A 379 -5.96 -3.33 15.19
N LYS A 380 -6.84 -4.32 14.99
CA LYS A 380 -7.54 -4.57 13.73
C LYS A 380 -8.45 -3.40 13.35
N ASP A 381 -9.21 -2.86 14.31
CA ASP A 381 -10.12 -1.73 14.10
C ASP A 381 -9.39 -0.51 13.51
N GLY A 382 -8.12 -0.31 13.87
CA GLY A 382 -7.30 0.79 13.38
C GLY A 382 -6.44 0.50 12.14
N LEU A 383 -6.49 -0.68 11.51
CA LEU A 383 -5.58 -1.03 10.40
C LEU A 383 -5.77 -0.15 9.16
N LEU A 384 -7.01 0.25 8.88
CA LEU A 384 -7.38 1.00 7.67
C LEU A 384 -7.53 2.50 7.90
N ASP A 385 -7.16 3.00 9.09
CA ASP A 385 -7.16 4.44 9.34
C ASP A 385 -6.26 5.15 8.31
N GLU A 386 -6.73 6.31 7.83
CA GLU A 386 -5.93 7.14 6.93
C GLU A 386 -4.70 7.61 7.71
N ASP A 387 -3.53 7.12 7.32
CA ASP A 387 -2.29 7.80 7.66
C ASP A 387 -2.35 9.14 6.91
N ASN A 388 -2.24 10.26 7.63
CA ASN A 388 -2.12 11.59 7.01
C ASN A 388 -0.77 11.66 6.28
N ASP A 389 -0.66 10.96 5.15
CA ASP A 389 0.51 10.91 4.28
C ASP A 389 0.61 12.19 3.42
N ASP A 390 -0.42 13.05 3.44
CA ASP A 390 -0.54 14.23 2.55
C ASP A 390 0.22 15.48 3.07
N GLU A 391 0.99 15.39 4.16
CA GLU A 391 1.85 16.49 4.63
C GLU A 391 3.29 16.02 4.89
N CYS A 392 4.10 15.94 3.82
CA CYS A 392 5.53 16.23 3.89
C CYS A 392 6.12 16.63 2.53
#